data_AF-A0A969ET62-F1
#
_entry.id   AF-A0A969ET62-F1
#
_cell.length_a   1.000
_cell.length_b   1.000
_cell.length_c   1.000
_cell.angle_alpha   90.00
_cell.angle_beta   90.00
_cell.angle_gamma   90.00
#
_symmetry.space_group_name_H-M   'P 1'
#
loop_
_entity.id
_entity.type
_entity.pdbx_description
1 polymer ?
#
loop_
_entity_poly.entity_id
_entity_poly.type
_entity_poly.pdbx_seq_one_letter_code
_entity_poly.pdbx_strand_id
1 'polypeptide(L)'
;MNTTRKTIAKNASVMMLSQILTWGISLTLMMFLPRYLGPVGMGKLQLAISLWTIVGIVVSFGMDTFLTKEIARTPENINKLFSASIVLRMLLFLLGAAGMAVYTRVAGYPMIRSSLSLSSVFPTLLGSLLAAVAQR
;
A
#
# COMPACT_ATOMS: atom_id res chain seq x y z
N MET A 1 15.88 33.37 -2.23
CA MET A 1 15.22 32.75 -3.40
C MET A 1 16.02 31.63 -4.10
N ASN A 2 17.35 31.50 -3.93
CA ASN A 2 18.16 30.46 -4.59
C ASN A 2 18.16 29.07 -3.89
N THR A 3 17.77 29.02 -2.61
CA THR A 3 17.75 27.79 -1.80
C THR A 3 16.48 26.96 -2.02
N THR A 4 15.34 27.61 -2.23
CA THR A 4 14.03 26.97 -2.49
C THR A 4 14.00 26.27 -3.86
N ARG A 5 14.57 26.88 -4.92
CA ARG A 5 14.65 26.23 -6.25
C ARG A 5 15.54 24.98 -6.22
N LYS A 6 16.68 25.02 -5.52
CA LYS A 6 17.59 23.87 -5.41
C LYS A 6 16.96 22.70 -4.63
N THR A 7 16.19 22.98 -3.58
CA THR A 7 15.48 21.95 -2.80
C THR A 7 14.30 21.36 -3.55
N ILE A 8 13.50 22.18 -4.23
CA ILE A 8 12.41 21.68 -5.10
C ILE A 8 12.97 20.82 -6.23
N ALA A 9 14.03 21.27 -6.92
CA ALA A 9 14.65 20.50 -8.00
C ALA A 9 15.25 19.17 -7.50
N LYS A 10 15.86 19.16 -6.30
CA LYS A 10 16.38 17.94 -5.67
C LYS A 10 15.27 16.97 -5.28
N ASN A 11 14.17 17.44 -4.71
CA ASN A 11 13.06 16.58 -4.32
C ASN A 11 12.32 16.03 -5.56
N ALA A 12 12.13 16.86 -6.58
CA ALA A 12 11.55 16.44 -7.85
C ALA A 12 12.42 15.40 -8.56
N SER A 13 13.75 15.59 -8.58
CA SER A 13 14.66 14.62 -9.22
C SER A 13 14.69 13.29 -8.47
N VAL A 14 14.66 13.31 -7.13
CA VAL A 14 14.54 12.08 -6.32
C VAL A 14 13.23 11.35 -6.63
N MET A 15 12.10 12.06 -6.67
CA MET A 15 10.81 11.46 -6.99
C MET A 15 10.78 10.86 -8.41
N MET A 16 11.32 11.58 -9.40
CA MET A 16 11.45 11.07 -10.77
C MET A 16 12.33 9.83 -10.84
N LEU A 17 13.46 9.83 -10.13
CA LEU A 17 14.36 8.69 -10.11
C LEU A 17 13.70 7.46 -9.47
N SER A 18 12.98 7.64 -8.36
CA SER A 18 12.19 6.57 -7.73
C SER A 18 11.14 6.00 -8.69
N GLN A 19 10.50 6.85 -9.49
CA GLN A 19 9.47 6.41 -10.43
C GLN A 19 10.05 5.63 -11.61
N ILE A 20 11.18 6.09 -12.15
CA ILE A 20 11.92 5.37 -13.20
C ILE A 20 12.36 4.00 -12.69
N LEU A 21 12.91 3.92 -11.47
CA LEU A 21 13.31 2.65 -10.86
C LEU A 21 12.11 1.71 -10.66
N THR A 22 11.00 2.24 -10.16
CA THR A 22 9.77 1.46 -9.93
C THR A 22 9.23 0.90 -11.24
N TRP A 23 9.17 1.71 -12.31
CA TRP A 23 8.74 1.26 -13.62
C TRP A 23 9.74 0.29 -14.25
N GLY A 24 11.04 0.50 -14.07
CA GLY A 24 12.07 -0.44 -14.51
C GLY A 24 11.88 -1.83 -13.90
N ILE A 25 11.73 -1.90 -12.57
CA ILE A 25 11.45 -3.16 -11.86
C ILE A 25 10.13 -3.77 -12.32
N SER A 26 9.09 -2.95 -12.46
CA SER A 26 7.77 -3.41 -12.89
C SER A 26 7.81 -4.04 -14.30
N LEU A 27 8.52 -3.41 -15.24
CA LEU A 27 8.73 -3.94 -16.59
C LEU A 27 9.49 -5.26 -16.58
N THR A 28 10.57 -5.36 -15.78
CA THR A 28 11.29 -6.62 -15.61
C THR A 28 10.37 -7.71 -15.07
N LEU A 29 9.62 -7.44 -14.00
CA LEU A 29 8.68 -8.41 -13.45
C LEU A 29 7.61 -8.81 -14.49
N MET A 30 7.06 -7.86 -15.23
CA MET A 30 6.03 -8.16 -16.23
C MET A 30 6.54 -9.06 -17.36
N MET A 31 7.84 -8.98 -17.70
CA MET A 31 8.46 -9.85 -18.72
C MET A 31 8.86 -11.22 -18.17
N PHE A 32 9.40 -11.29 -16.95
CA PHE A 32 9.96 -12.52 -16.39
C PHE A 32 8.95 -13.36 -15.59
N LEU A 33 8.03 -12.72 -14.88
CA LEU A 33 7.09 -13.37 -13.97
C LEU A 33 6.16 -14.36 -14.69
N PRO A 34 5.55 -14.03 -15.86
CA PRO A 34 4.69 -14.98 -16.58
C PRO A 34 5.45 -16.21 -17.09
N ARG A 35 6.72 -16.05 -17.46
CA ARG A 35 7.58 -17.15 -17.94
C ARG A 35 7.96 -18.10 -16.81
N TYR A 36 8.15 -17.58 -15.59
CA TYR A 36 8.51 -18.40 -14.43
C TYR A 36 7.30 -19.13 -13.81
N LEU A 37 6.15 -18.46 -13.73
CA LEU A 37 4.95 -18.99 -13.06
C LEU A 37 4.02 -19.78 -13.98
N GLY A 38 4.12 -19.58 -15.30
CA GLY A 38 3.22 -20.16 -16.28
C GLY A 38 1.76 -19.70 -16.14
N PRO A 39 0.85 -20.22 -16.96
CA PRO A 39 -0.55 -19.74 -17.03
C PRO A 39 -1.32 -20.00 -15.73
N VAL A 40 -1.12 -21.16 -15.09
CA VAL A 40 -1.80 -21.51 -13.83
C VAL A 40 -1.30 -20.66 -12.66
N GLY A 41 0.02 -20.39 -12.59
CA GLY A 41 0.60 -19.53 -11.56
C GLY A 41 0.15 -18.07 -11.71
N MET A 42 0.07 -17.56 -12.94
CA MET A 42 -0.46 -16.22 -13.21
C MET A 42 -1.94 -16.07 -12.83
N GLY A 43 -2.78 -17.06 -13.12
CA GLY A 43 -4.19 -17.04 -12.70
C GLY A 43 -4.36 -16.97 -11.18
N LYS A 44 -3.55 -17.75 -10.45
CA LYS A 44 -3.50 -17.72 -8.98
C LYS A 44 -3.05 -16.37 -8.42
N LEU A 45 -2.00 -15.79 -8.99
CA LEU A 45 -1.51 -14.46 -8.59
C LEU A 45 -2.54 -13.38 -8.85
N GLN A 46 -3.17 -13.38 -10.02
CA GLN A 46 -4.17 -12.37 -10.37
C GLN A 46 -5.40 -12.45 -9.47
N LEU A 47 -5.87 -13.67 -9.17
CA LEU A 47 -6.96 -13.88 -8.22
C LEU A 47 -6.60 -13.32 -6.84
N ALA A 48 -5.39 -13.58 -6.37
CA ALA A 48 -4.92 -13.10 -5.08
C ALA A 48 -4.78 -11.56 -5.04
N ILE A 49 -4.29 -10.93 -6.10
CA ILE A 49 -4.22 -9.48 -6.25
C ILE A 49 -5.63 -8.86 -6.23
N SER A 50 -6.57 -9.43 -6.97
CA SER A 50 -7.95 -8.93 -7.04
C SER A 50 -8.63 -8.99 -5.66
N LEU A 51 -8.50 -10.11 -4.95
CA LEU A 51 -9.02 -10.24 -3.59
C LEU A 51 -8.36 -9.24 -2.62
N TRP A 52 -7.04 -9.08 -2.71
CA TRP A 52 -6.34 -8.09 -1.88
C TRP A 52 -6.79 -6.66 -2.18
N THR A 53 -7.05 -6.34 -3.43
CA THR A 53 -7.55 -5.02 -3.84
C THR A 53 -8.90 -4.72 -3.18
N ILE A 54 -9.81 -5.71 -3.16
CA ILE A 54 -11.11 -5.57 -2.49
C ILE A 54 -10.92 -5.32 -0.99
N VAL A 55 -10.06 -6.12 -0.33
CA VAL A 55 -9.72 -5.92 1.08
C VAL A 55 -9.11 -4.55 1.31
N GLY A 56 -8.20 -4.09 0.45
CA GLY A 56 -7.54 -2.79 0.55
C GLY A 56 -8.52 -1.61 0.51
N ILE A 57 -9.56 -1.70 -0.32
CA ILE A 57 -10.65 -0.70 -0.35
C ILE A 57 -11.38 -0.65 1.00
N VAL A 58 -11.70 -1.82 1.56
CA VAL A 58 -12.34 -1.94 2.87
C VAL A 58 -11.43 -1.46 4.00
N VAL A 59 -10.12 -1.70 3.91
CA VAL A 59 -9.15 -1.26 4.93
C VAL A 59 -8.93 0.25 4.89
N SER A 60 -8.95 0.87 3.70
CA SER A 60 -8.80 2.32 3.61
C SER A 60 -10.08 3.07 3.96
N PHE A 61 -11.26 2.44 3.88
CA PHE A 61 -12.61 2.91 4.25
C PHE A 61 -12.82 4.44 4.35
N GLY A 62 -12.46 5.19 3.30
CA GLY A 62 -12.62 6.65 3.27
C GLY A 62 -11.81 7.43 4.32
N MET A 63 -10.87 6.79 5.04
CA MET A 63 -10.03 7.44 6.05
C MET A 63 -9.19 8.57 5.46
N ASP A 64 -8.73 8.42 4.22
CA ASP A 64 -8.00 9.48 3.52
C ASP A 64 -8.88 10.74 3.33
N THR A 65 -10.16 10.54 2.99
CA THR A 65 -11.13 11.64 2.84
C THR A 65 -11.50 12.26 4.17
N PHE A 66 -11.70 11.44 5.21
CA PHE A 66 -11.99 11.90 6.56
C PHE A 66 -10.83 12.74 7.12
N LEU A 67 -9.61 12.20 7.04
CA LEU A 67 -8.40 12.86 7.55
C LEU A 67 -8.14 14.18 6.80
N THR A 68 -8.34 14.22 5.48
CA THR A 68 -8.19 15.45 4.67
C THR A 68 -9.20 16.53 5.08
N LYS A 69 -10.47 16.16 5.31
CA LYS A 69 -11.50 17.12 5.76
C LYS A 69 -11.23 17.65 7.16
N GLU A 70 -10.75 16.80 8.07
CA GLU A 70 -10.55 17.17 9.46
C GLU A 70 -9.29 18.02 9.66
N ILE A 71 -8.21 17.74 8.91
CA ILE A 71 -7.02 18.60 8.87
C ILE A 71 -7.38 20.01 8.38
N ALA A 72 -8.25 20.11 7.37
CA ALA A 72 -8.72 21.40 6.87
C ALA A 72 -9.62 22.17 7.85
N ARG A 73 -10.32 21.46 8.76
CA ARG A 73 -11.22 22.06 9.75
C ARG A 73 -10.52 22.47 11.04
N THR A 74 -9.62 21.64 11.57
CA THR A 74 -9.10 21.84 12.93
C THR A 74 -7.62 21.43 13.05
N PRO A 75 -6.66 22.34 12.73
CA PRO A 75 -5.25 22.00 12.76
C PRO A 75 -4.66 21.80 14.17
N GLU A 76 -5.32 22.26 15.25
CA GLU A 76 -4.80 22.13 16.62
C GLU A 76 -4.92 20.72 17.23
N ASN A 77 -5.81 19.86 16.71
CA ASN A 77 -6.07 18.51 17.27
C ASN A 77 -5.57 17.35 16.38
N ILE A 78 -4.72 17.65 15.39
CA ILE A 78 -4.22 16.68 14.39
C ILE A 78 -3.67 15.41 15.06
N ASN A 79 -2.90 15.54 16.14
CA ASN A 79 -2.24 14.39 16.78
C ASN A 79 -3.21 13.33 17.37
N LYS A 80 -4.36 13.75 17.90
CA LYS A 80 -5.33 12.83 18.53
C LYS A 80 -6.22 12.14 17.50
N LEU A 81 -6.55 12.84 16.42
CA LEU A 81 -7.33 12.31 15.31
C LEU A 81 -6.48 11.39 14.41
N PHE A 82 -5.20 11.71 14.26
CA PHE A 82 -4.23 10.90 13.53
C PHE A 82 -3.99 9.55 14.21
N SER A 83 -3.79 9.53 15.53
CA SER A 83 -3.60 8.28 16.27
C SER A 83 -4.86 7.40 16.22
N ALA A 84 -6.05 7.98 16.37
CA ALA A 84 -7.31 7.25 16.21
C ALA A 84 -7.47 6.67 14.79
N SER A 85 -7.11 7.45 13.77
CA SER A 85 -7.15 7.00 12.37
C SER A 85 -6.17 5.86 12.12
N ILE A 86 -4.94 5.91 12.67
CA ILE A 86 -3.97 4.82 12.57
C ILE A 86 -4.48 3.56 13.27
N VAL A 87 -5.01 3.68 14.48
CA VAL A 87 -5.53 2.54 15.25
C VAL A 87 -6.67 1.86 14.50
N LEU A 88 -7.62 2.64 13.97
CA LEU A 88 -8.73 2.10 13.17
C LEU A 88 -8.21 1.43 11.87
N ARG A 89 -7.20 2.01 11.23
CA ARG A 89 -6.54 1.43 10.03
C ARG A 89 -5.88 0.10 10.36
N MET A 90 -5.15 0.02 11.47
CA MET A 90 -4.53 -1.22 11.95
C MET A 90 -5.57 -2.29 12.27
N LEU A 91 -6.70 -1.90 12.87
CA LEU A 91 -7.78 -2.83 13.21
C LEU A 91 -8.46 -3.38 11.95
N LEU A 92 -8.79 -2.51 10.98
CA LEU A 92 -9.33 -2.94 9.70
C LEU A 92 -8.34 -3.79 8.91
N PHE A 93 -7.05 -3.45 8.95
CA PHE A 93 -5.99 -4.25 8.34
C PHE A 93 -5.91 -5.65 8.94
N LEU A 94 -5.95 -5.77 10.26
CA LEU A 94 -5.99 -7.06 10.96
C LEU A 94 -7.22 -7.88 10.56
N LEU A 95 -8.40 -7.26 10.47
CA LEU A 95 -9.61 -7.92 10.00
C LEU A 95 -9.50 -8.39 8.55
N GLY A 96 -8.96 -7.56 7.65
CA GLY A 96 -8.70 -7.91 6.26
C GLY A 96 -7.71 -9.05 6.10
N ALA A 97 -6.59 -9.00 6.85
CA ALA A 97 -5.58 -10.05 6.88
C ALA A 97 -6.15 -11.36 7.43
N ALA A 98 -6.98 -11.30 8.48
CA ALA A 98 -7.68 -12.47 9.03
C ALA A 98 -8.66 -13.07 8.00
N GLY A 99 -9.45 -12.24 7.31
CA GLY A 99 -10.35 -12.68 6.24
C GLY A 99 -9.60 -13.37 5.11
N MET A 100 -8.47 -12.81 4.68
CA MET A 100 -7.60 -13.41 3.66
C MET A 100 -6.97 -14.74 4.14
N ALA A 101 -6.55 -14.82 5.40
CA ALA A 101 -6.01 -16.03 6.00
C ALA A 101 -7.04 -17.17 6.08
N VAL A 102 -8.30 -16.84 6.36
CA VAL A 102 -9.41 -17.80 6.34
C VAL A 102 -9.70 -18.24 4.90
N TYR A 103 -9.81 -17.30 3.96
CA TYR A 103 -10.07 -17.60 2.56
C TYR A 103 -9.01 -18.53 1.96
N THR A 104 -7.73 -18.26 2.20
CA THR A 104 -6.62 -19.09 1.71
C THR A 104 -6.59 -20.49 2.34
N ARG A 105 -7.10 -20.65 3.57
CA ARG A 105 -7.26 -21.98 4.20
C ARG A 105 -8.38 -22.79 3.55
N VAL A 106 -9.50 -22.14 3.22
CA VAL A 106 -10.67 -22.81 2.60
C VAL A 106 -10.41 -23.12 1.12
N ALA A 107 -9.73 -22.21 0.39
CA ALA A 107 -9.49 -22.36 -1.05
C ALA A 107 -8.34 -23.31 -1.42
N GLY A 108 -7.61 -23.88 -0.45
CA GLY A 108 -6.62 -24.94 -0.72
C GLY A 108 -5.40 -24.53 -1.55
N TYR A 109 -4.98 -23.27 -1.54
CA TYR A 109 -3.81 -22.77 -2.28
C TYR A 109 -2.56 -22.64 -1.38
N PRO A 110 -1.71 -23.67 -1.24
CA PRO A 110 -0.54 -23.64 -0.35
C PRO A 110 0.57 -22.68 -0.81
N MET A 111 0.74 -22.47 -2.13
CA MET A 111 1.82 -21.65 -2.70
C MET A 111 1.59 -20.13 -2.54
N ILE A 112 0.37 -19.71 -2.22
CA ILE A 112 -0.04 -18.31 -2.02
C ILE A 112 0.07 -17.89 -0.54
N ARG A 113 0.20 -18.87 0.38
CA ARG A 113 0.15 -18.66 1.84
C ARG A 113 1.32 -17.84 2.39
N SER A 114 2.53 -17.94 1.82
CA SER A 114 3.74 -17.31 2.36
C SER A 114 4.23 -16.08 1.59
N SER A 115 3.98 -16.01 0.28
CA SER A 115 4.53 -14.96 -0.59
C SER A 115 3.64 -13.72 -0.71
N LEU A 116 2.31 -13.86 -0.56
CA LEU A 116 1.37 -12.77 -0.77
C LEU A 116 1.03 -11.99 0.49
N SER A 117 1.09 -12.62 1.67
CA SER A 117 0.84 -11.94 2.94
C SER A 117 1.91 -10.87 3.20
N LEU A 118 3.19 -11.19 3.00
CA LEU A 118 4.30 -10.25 3.21
C LEU A 118 4.37 -9.14 2.17
N SER A 119 4.15 -9.44 0.89
CA SER A 119 4.23 -8.45 -0.20
C SER A 119 3.09 -7.43 -0.17
N SER A 120 1.93 -7.81 0.39
CA SER A 120 0.76 -6.95 0.44
C SER A 120 0.70 -6.08 1.72
N VAL A 121 1.36 -6.52 2.79
CA VAL A 121 1.57 -5.73 4.02
C VAL A 121 2.48 -4.52 3.72
N PHE A 122 3.52 -4.71 2.90
CA PHE A 122 4.58 -3.72 2.72
C PHE A 122 4.12 -2.39 2.08
N PRO A 123 3.36 -2.35 0.97
CA PRO A 123 2.89 -1.10 0.36
C PRO A 123 1.93 -0.33 1.26
N THR A 124 1.07 -1.04 1.99
CA THR A 124 0.09 -0.43 2.88
C THR A 124 0.75 0.17 4.12
N LEU A 125 1.71 -0.53 4.72
CA LEU A 125 2.51 0.01 5.83
C LEU A 125 3.41 1.16 5.38
N LEU A 126 4.08 1.03 4.23
CA LEU A 126 4.92 2.10 3.69
C LEU A 126 4.10 3.35 3.35
N GLY A 127 2.91 3.19 2.76
CA GLY A 127 1.99 4.29 2.51
C GLY A 127 1.55 4.99 3.81
N SER A 128 1.27 4.22 4.86
CA SER A 128 0.93 4.80 6.18
C SER A 128 2.10 5.52 6.86
N LEU A 129 3.33 5.01 6.69
CA LEU A 129 4.57 5.64 7.17
C LEU A 129 4.90 6.91 6.40
N LEU A 130 4.74 6.91 5.08
CA LEU A 130 4.93 8.10 4.25
C LEU A 130 3.90 9.19 4.59
N ALA A 131 2.64 8.80 4.83
CA ALA A 131 1.64 9.75 5.34
C ALA A 131 2.03 10.33 6.70
N ALA A 132 2.61 9.51 7.60
CA ALA A 132 3.09 9.96 8.90
C ALA A 132 4.32 10.88 8.82
N VAL A 133 5.22 10.64 7.86
CA VAL A 133 6.46 11.41 7.68
C VAL A 133 6.23 12.69 6.86
N ALA A 134 5.34 12.67 5.87
CA ALA A 134 5.06 13.82 5.02
C ALA A 134 4.31 14.98 5.72
N GLN A 135 3.80 14.76 6.93
CA GLN A 135 3.10 15.76 7.73
C GLN A 135 3.92 16.32 8.91
N ARG A 136 5.20 15.93 9.04
CA ARG A 136 6.19 16.62 9.87
C ARG A 136 6.92 17.69 9.04
#